data_AF-A0A1G0IPV5-F1
#
_entry.id   AF-A0A1G0IPV5-F1
#
_cell.length_a   1.000
_cell.length_b   1.000
_cell.length_c   1.000
_cell.angle_alpha   90.00
_cell.angle_beta   90.00
_cell.angle_gamma   90.00
#
_symmetry.space_group_name_H-M   'P 1'
#
loop_
_entity.id
_entity.type
_entity.pdbx_description
1 polymer ?
#
loop_
_entity_poly.entity_id
_entity_poly.type
_entity_poly.pdbx_seq_one_letter_code
_entity_poly.pdbx_strand_id
1 'polypeptide(L)'
;MQASPMAANYRVVDGPEGLASALTDLFEQSKNDPVFAAEGHYLLYQLGQQKSLIKVDMSVQPFQFWYYDLLGRPATAAVKETVASFLLDKASEREYS
;
A
#
# COMPACT_ATOMS: atom_id res chain seq x y z
N MET A 1 9.50 32.36 -10.59
CA MET A 1 9.93 30.99 -10.28
C MET A 1 8.70 30.12 -10.34
N GLN A 2 8.55 29.32 -11.41
CA GLN A 2 7.47 28.34 -11.50
C GLN A 2 7.77 27.22 -10.50
N ALA A 3 6.87 26.99 -9.55
CA ALA A 3 6.91 25.80 -8.73
C ALA A 3 6.71 24.59 -9.65
N SER A 4 7.75 23.78 -9.83
CA SER A 4 7.58 22.43 -10.38
C SER A 4 6.55 21.72 -9.49
N PRO A 5 5.48 21.15 -10.04
CA PRO A 5 4.60 20.31 -9.24
C PRO A 5 5.48 19.19 -8.67
N MET A 6 5.54 19.06 -7.33
CA MET A 6 6.14 17.89 -6.70
C MET A 6 5.53 16.67 -7.38
N ALA A 7 6.35 15.89 -8.08
CA ALA A 7 5.91 14.60 -8.59
C ALA A 7 5.36 13.83 -7.39
N ALA A 8 4.06 13.57 -7.37
CA ALA A 8 3.47 12.75 -6.34
C ALA A 8 4.11 11.36 -6.48
N ASN A 9 5.01 11.00 -5.57
CA ASN A 9 5.68 9.70 -5.56
C ASN A 9 4.67 8.62 -5.18
N TYR A 10 3.96 8.08 -6.17
CA TYR A 10 3.09 6.92 -6.01
C TYR A 10 3.42 5.84 -7.04
N ARG A 11 3.25 4.58 -6.66
CA ARG A 11 3.31 3.42 -7.59
C ARG A 11 1.92 3.12 -8.11
N VAL A 12 1.74 3.03 -9.42
CA VAL A 12 0.47 2.58 -10.00
C VAL A 12 0.36 1.06 -9.84
N VAL A 13 -0.81 0.59 -9.39
CA VAL A 13 -1.10 -0.84 -9.22
C VAL A 13 -2.47 -1.16 -9.80
N ASP A 14 -2.55 -2.24 -10.59
CA ASP A 14 -3.75 -2.65 -11.28
C ASP A 14 -4.35 -3.89 -10.63
N GLY A 15 -5.58 -3.75 -10.11
CA GLY A 15 -6.35 -4.85 -9.53
C GLY A 15 -5.75 -5.47 -8.27
N PRO A 16 -6.40 -6.53 -7.74
CA PRO A 16 -6.01 -7.18 -6.49
C PRO A 16 -4.61 -7.80 -6.54
N GLU A 17 -4.26 -8.42 -7.68
CA GLU A 17 -2.95 -9.06 -7.89
C GLU A 17 -1.82 -8.04 -7.87
N GLY A 18 -2.00 -6.91 -8.56
CA GLY A 18 -1.03 -5.80 -8.55
C GLY A 18 -0.87 -5.19 -7.17
N LEU A 19 -1.96 -5.07 -6.41
CA LEU A 19 -1.92 -4.62 -5.02
C LEU A 19 -1.13 -5.60 -4.13
N ALA A 20 -1.43 -6.90 -4.23
CA ALA A 20 -0.74 -7.93 -3.43
C ALA A 20 0.77 -7.97 -3.68
N SER A 21 1.17 -7.90 -4.95
CA SER A 21 2.59 -7.83 -5.34
C SER A 21 3.25 -6.57 -4.78
N ALA A 22 2.60 -5.41 -4.91
CA ALA A 22 3.16 -4.17 -4.40
C ALA A 22 3.33 -4.18 -2.87
N LEU A 23 2.37 -4.73 -2.13
CA LEU A 23 2.49 -4.87 -0.67
C LEU A 23 3.64 -5.80 -0.27
N THR A 24 3.82 -6.91 -0.99
CA THR A 24 4.95 -7.82 -0.78
C THR A 24 6.29 -7.12 -1.06
N ASP A 25 6.39 -6.37 -2.16
CA ASP A 25 7.62 -5.64 -2.50
C ASP A 25 7.98 -4.59 -1.45
N LEU A 26 6.98 -3.83 -0.97
CA LEU A 26 7.16 -2.85 0.10
C LEU A 26 7.63 -3.52 1.39
N PHE A 27 7.05 -4.67 1.74
CA PHE A 27 7.45 -5.44 2.91
C PHE A 27 8.91 -5.92 2.83
N GLU A 28 9.31 -6.55 1.73
CA GLU A 28 10.69 -7.03 1.59
C GLU A 28 11.72 -5.89 1.59
N GLN A 29 11.36 -4.72 1.04
CA GLN A 29 12.21 -3.53 1.14
C GLN A 29 12.30 -3.01 2.57
N SER A 30 11.17 -2.91 3.28
CA SER A 30 11.10 -2.42 4.67
C SER A 30 11.94 -3.26 5.65
N LYS A 31 12.12 -4.56 5.38
CA LYS A 31 12.96 -5.45 6.20
C LYS A 31 14.45 -5.11 6.13
N ASN A 32 14.89 -4.57 5.01
CA ASN A 32 16.30 -4.33 4.72
C ASN A 32 16.70 -2.86 4.85
N ASP A 33 15.72 -1.94 4.84
CA ASP A 33 15.95 -0.50 4.91
C ASP A 33 15.00 0.16 5.94
N PRO A 34 15.50 0.46 7.16
CA PRO A 34 14.74 1.15 8.19
C PRO A 34 14.32 2.58 7.83
N VAL A 35 15.07 3.25 6.95
CA VAL A 35 14.71 4.60 6.48
C VAL A 35 13.51 4.48 5.55
N PHE A 36 13.55 3.54 4.61
CA PHE A 36 12.42 3.21 3.75
C PHE A 36 11.17 2.85 4.58
N ALA A 37 11.31 1.99 5.59
CA ALA A 37 10.20 1.58 6.45
C ALA A 37 9.54 2.75 7.22
N ALA A 38 10.30 3.81 7.51
CA ALA A 38 9.79 5.00 8.19
C ALA A 38 9.04 5.97 7.27
N GLU A 39 9.10 5.77 5.95
CA GLU A 39 8.41 6.59 4.97
C GLU A 39 6.94 6.15 4.76
N GLY A 40 6.09 7.10 4.37
CA GLY A 40 4.76 6.78 3.89
C GLY A 40 4.79 6.38 2.42
N HIS A 41 4.36 5.16 2.11
CA HIS A 41 4.29 4.67 0.73
C HIS A 41 2.90 4.88 0.14
N TYR A 42 2.84 5.27 -1.13
CA TYR A 42 1.58 5.58 -1.81
C TYR A 42 1.40 4.69 -3.04
N LEU A 43 0.25 4.03 -3.14
CA LEU A 43 -0.15 3.21 -4.27
C LEU A 43 -1.39 3.83 -4.94
N LEU A 44 -1.32 4.13 -6.23
CA LEU A 44 -2.50 4.48 -7.02
C LEU A 44 -3.14 3.19 -7.55
N TYR A 45 -4.13 2.69 -6.81
CA TYR A 45 -4.90 1.50 -7.15
C TYR A 45 -5.92 1.79 -8.25
N GLN A 46 -5.96 0.92 -9.26
CA GLN A 46 -6.90 1.00 -10.36
C GLN A 46 -7.67 -0.31 -10.52
N LEU A 47 -9.01 -0.22 -10.60
CA LEU A 47 -9.90 -1.34 -10.89
C LEU A 47 -10.96 -0.89 -11.89
N GLY A 48 -10.76 -1.23 -13.16
CA GLY A 48 -11.57 -0.69 -14.25
C GLY A 48 -11.49 0.84 -14.26
N GLN A 49 -12.63 1.51 -14.06
CA GLN A 49 -12.70 2.99 -14.00
C GLN A 49 -12.52 3.54 -12.57
N GLN A 50 -12.45 2.69 -11.55
CA GLN A 50 -12.22 3.12 -10.18
C GLN A 50 -10.73 3.37 -9.95
N LYS A 51 -10.41 4.56 -9.41
CA LYS A 51 -9.07 4.97 -9.00
C LYS A 51 -9.10 5.40 -7.55
N SER A 52 -8.15 4.90 -6.78
CA SER A 52 -8.07 5.17 -5.35
C SER A 52 -6.61 5.22 -4.93
N LEU A 53 -6.28 6.13 -4.00
CA LEU A 53 -4.96 6.21 -3.40
C LEU A 53 -4.96 5.37 -2.13
N ILE A 54 -3.98 4.48 -2.01
CA ILE A 54 -3.72 3.69 -0.80
C ILE A 54 -2.42 4.20 -0.20
N LYS A 55 -2.48 4.67 1.05
CA LYS A 55 -1.27 4.95 1.84
C LYS A 55 -0.96 3.72 2.69
N VAL A 56 0.30 3.31 2.69
CA VAL A 56 0.84 2.22 3.48
C VAL A 56 1.92 2.79 4.40
N ASP A 57 1.80 2.55 5.70
CA ASP A 57 2.80 2.89 6.71
C ASP A 57 3.33 1.60 7.33
N MET A 58 4.63 1.39 7.16
CA MET A 58 5.33 0.18 7.58
C MET A 58 6.25 0.41 8.79
N SER A 59 6.19 1.60 9.40
CA SER A 59 7.07 2.00 10.49
C SER A 59 6.82 1.21 11.78
N VAL A 60 5.57 0.76 11.99
CA VAL A 60 5.15 0.02 13.17
C VAL A 60 4.16 -1.09 12.77
N GLN A 61 4.24 -2.23 13.45
CA GLN A 61 3.25 -3.29 13.32
C GLN A 61 2.13 -3.20 14.38
N PRO A 62 0.86 -3.48 14.03
CA PRO A 62 0.38 -3.84 12.70
C PRO A 62 0.50 -2.68 11.71
N PHE A 63 0.89 -2.98 10.47
CA PHE A 63 1.03 -1.98 9.41
C PHE A 63 -0.28 -1.24 9.18
N GLN A 64 -0.19 0.06 8.92
CA GLN A 64 -1.36 0.92 8.80
C GLN A 64 -1.68 1.23 7.34
N PHE A 65 -2.98 1.25 7.04
CA PHE A 65 -3.50 1.47 5.71
C PHE A 65 -4.56 2.56 5.72
N TRP A 66 -4.49 3.46 4.74
CA TRP A 66 -5.56 4.40 4.45
C TRP A 66 -5.99 4.24 3.01
N TYR A 67 -7.29 4.36 2.78
CA TYR A 67 -7.89 4.25 1.46
C TYR A 67 -8.64 5.53 1.13
N TYR A 68 -8.25 6.17 0.04
CA TYR A 68 -8.85 7.40 -0.47
C TYR A 68 -9.35 7.17 -1.89
N ASP A 69 -10.65 6.90 -2.05
CA ASP A 69 -11.25 6.86 -3.37
C ASP A 69 -11.46 8.29 -3.90
N LEU A 70 -11.13 8.52 -5.18
CA LEU A 70 -11.24 9.86 -5.78
C LEU A 70 -12.69 10.37 -5.87
N LEU A 71 -13.68 9.48 -5.76
CA LEU A 71 -15.10 9.81 -5.77
C LEU A 71 -15.77 9.55 -4.41
N GLY A 72 -14.99 9.31 -3.34
CA GLY A 72 -15.51 9.06 -2.00
C GLY A 72 -16.21 7.71 -1.82
N ARG A 73 -16.04 6.76 -2.75
CA ARG A 73 -16.60 5.41 -2.60
C ARG A 73 -15.87 4.62 -1.51
N PRO A 74 -16.54 3.66 -0.85
CA PRO A 74 -15.88 2.75 0.07
C PRO A 74 -14.88 1.83 -0.64
N ALA A 75 -13.90 1.32 0.11
CA ALA A 75 -13.01 0.28 -0.37
C ALA A 75 -13.81 -0.96 -0.81
N THR A 76 -13.44 -1.50 -1.97
CA THR A 76 -14.03 -2.72 -2.52
C THR A 76 -13.68 -3.94 -1.65
N ALA A 77 -14.45 -5.02 -1.78
CA ALA A 77 -14.13 -6.29 -1.12
C ALA A 77 -12.71 -6.77 -1.48
N ALA A 78 -12.37 -6.69 -2.77
CA ALA A 78 -11.03 -6.97 -3.29
C ALA A 78 -9.91 -6.25 -2.52
N VAL A 79 -10.00 -4.93 -2.32
CA VAL A 79 -8.96 -4.18 -1.58
C VAL A 79 -8.88 -4.66 -0.13
N LYS A 80 -10.02 -4.85 0.53
CA LYS A 80 -10.07 -5.27 1.94
C LYS A 80 -9.49 -6.68 2.13
N GLU A 81 -9.88 -7.61 1.28
CA GLU A 81 -9.40 -9.00 1.30
C GLU A 81 -7.90 -9.07 1.03
N THR A 82 -7.41 -8.36 0.02
CA THR A 82 -5.96 -8.32 -0.27
C THR A 82 -5.15 -7.77 0.90
N VAL A 83 -5.60 -6.67 1.53
CA VAL A 83 -4.90 -6.10 2.69
C VAL A 83 -5.00 -7.02 3.90
N ALA A 84 -6.16 -7.65 4.14
CA ALA A 84 -6.34 -8.57 5.26
C ALA A 84 -5.47 -9.83 5.12
N SER A 85 -5.42 -10.44 3.92
CA SER A 85 -4.53 -11.56 3.62
C SER A 85 -3.07 -11.18 3.83
N PHE A 86 -2.63 -10.04 3.31
CA PHE A 86 -1.27 -9.55 3.51
C PHE A 86 -0.92 -9.39 5.01
N LEU A 87 -1.81 -8.78 5.80
CA LEU A 87 -1.60 -8.61 7.23
C LEU A 87 -1.53 -9.95 7.97
N LEU A 88 -2.39 -10.90 7.62
CA LEU A 88 -2.42 -12.24 8.22
C LEU A 88 -1.14 -13.03 7.91
N ASP A 89 -0.72 -13.03 6.65
CA ASP A 89 0.48 -13.73 6.19
C ASP A 89 1.72 -13.17 6.90
N LYS A 90 1.88 -11.85 6.94
CA LYS A 90 3.09 -11.20 7.49
C LYS A 90 3.10 -11.09 9.02
N ALA A 91 1.94 -11.14 9.67
CA ALA A 91 1.88 -11.34 11.13
C ALA A 91 2.41 -12.73 11.51
N SER A 92 2.08 -13.75 10.71
CA SER A 92 2.46 -15.15 10.97
C SER A 92 3.96 -15.42 10.79
N GLU A 93 4.65 -14.69 9.90
CA GLU A 93 6.11 -14.79 9.73
C GLU A 93 6.90 -14.42 11.01
N ARG A 94 6.28 -13.67 11.94
CA ARG A 94 6.92 -13.24 13.20
C ARG A 94 6.84 -14.28 14.32
N GLU A 95 5.84 -15.17 14.31
CA GLU A 95 5.66 -16.17 15.38
C GLU A 95 6.63 -17.35 15.26
N TYR A 96 7.30 -17.51 14.11
CA TYR A 96 8.22 -18.61 13.83
C TYR A 96 9.69 -18.17 13.64
N SER A 97 10.03 -16.92 13.94
CA SER A 97 11.40 -16.38 13.87
C SER A 97 12.04 -16.26 15.25
#